data_AF-A0A1T1AYE4-F1
#
_entry.id   AF-A0A1T1AYE4-F1
#
_cell.length_a   1.000
_cell.length_b   1.000
_cell.length_c   1.000
_cell.angle_alpha   90.00
_cell.angle_beta   90.00
_cell.angle_gamma   90.00
#
_symmetry.space_group_name_H-M   'P 1'
#
loop_
_entity.id
_entity.type
_entity.pdbx_description
1 polymer ?
#
loop_
_entity_poly.entity_id
_entity_poly.type
_entity_poly.pdbx_seq_one_letter_code
_entity_poly.pdbx_strand_id
1 'polypeptide(L)'
;MPTNSTSRPEQLVALLAWLPVMIGLAVLYVPSLYDLLTGIWASDEQMHGPIVLGISVWLLYRNWGAMQLAAQGQKTSAWGWPIFVIGLLLYALGRSQDILMFEIGSVIWLLVGIALLNLGSKALKAQWFALFFMLFMVPLPGAVVDAVTMPMKMAVSFVAENILYWVGYPISRTGVTLQIGQYMLLVADACAGLHTLLTLEALGLLYLNLVRRDSAVRNIGLAILIVPISFTANVIRVMSLTLITYHWGDAAGQGFLHGFAGMVLFISALLLIIGFDTVLQGFEAYRRRAKGVNA
;
A
#
# COMPACT_ATOMS: atom_id res chain seq x y z
N MET A 1 3.55 31.46 14.71
CA MET A 1 4.10 31.64 13.35
C MET A 1 5.60 31.83 13.46
N PRO A 2 6.46 30.89 13.05
CA PRO A 2 7.83 31.21 12.71
C PRO A 2 7.90 31.48 11.20
N THR A 3 8.28 32.71 10.86
CA THR A 3 8.53 33.18 9.50
C THR A 3 9.78 32.51 8.95
N ASN A 4 9.59 31.54 8.06
CA ASN A 4 10.66 30.81 7.40
C ASN A 4 11.18 31.64 6.21
N SER A 5 11.99 32.68 6.50
CA SER A 5 12.69 33.45 5.48
C SER A 5 14.15 32.99 5.39
N THR A 6 14.37 31.79 4.86
CA THR A 6 15.70 31.43 4.36
C THR A 6 16.01 32.32 3.15
N SER A 7 17.19 32.92 3.15
CA SER A 7 17.58 33.85 2.09
C SER A 7 17.65 33.11 0.74
N ARG A 8 17.12 33.72 -0.35
CA ARG A 8 17.19 33.17 -1.73
C ARG A 8 18.55 32.53 -2.10
N PRO A 9 19.73 33.09 -1.74
CA PRO A 9 21.01 32.47 -2.06
C PRO A 9 21.28 31.13 -1.35
N GLU A 10 20.86 30.95 -0.10
CA GLU A 10 21.06 29.68 0.63
C GLU A 10 20.22 28.54 0.04
N GLN A 11 19.01 28.85 -0.41
CA GLN A 11 18.15 27.89 -1.10
C GLN A 11 18.77 27.46 -2.45
N LEU A 12 19.38 28.38 -3.18
CA LEU A 12 20.06 28.08 -4.45
C LEU A 12 21.29 27.19 -4.25
N VAL A 13 22.10 27.44 -3.22
CA VAL A 13 23.27 26.60 -2.89
C VAL A 13 22.84 25.19 -2.48
N ALA A 14 21.78 25.08 -1.65
CA ALA A 14 21.21 23.77 -1.31
C ALA A 14 20.68 23.05 -2.55
N LEU A 15 19.95 23.73 -3.43
CA LEU A 15 19.43 23.14 -4.67
C LEU A 15 20.56 22.64 -5.59
N LEU A 16 21.63 23.43 -5.72
CA LEU A 16 22.82 23.07 -6.49
C LEU A 16 23.54 21.85 -5.92
N ALA A 17 23.58 21.69 -4.60
CA ALA A 17 24.18 20.52 -3.95
C ALA A 17 23.36 19.23 -4.19
N TRP A 18 22.03 19.33 -4.30
CA TRP A 18 21.15 18.19 -4.60
C TRP A 18 21.01 17.89 -6.09
N LEU A 19 21.41 18.82 -6.98
CA LEU A 19 21.28 18.69 -8.42
C LEU A 19 21.93 17.41 -8.99
N PRO A 20 23.17 17.03 -8.63
CA PRO A 20 23.79 15.81 -9.17
C PRO A 20 23.05 14.54 -8.75
N VAL A 21 22.52 14.52 -7.53
CA VAL A 21 21.73 13.40 -7.00
C VAL A 21 20.41 13.28 -7.75
N MET A 22 19.72 14.40 -7.97
CA MET A 22 18.46 14.40 -8.72
C MET A 22 18.65 13.99 -10.18
N ILE A 23 19.72 14.48 -10.83
CA ILE A 23 20.05 14.09 -12.21
C ILE A 23 20.41 12.60 -12.26
N GLY A 24 21.22 12.09 -11.33
CA GLY A 24 21.58 10.67 -11.28
C GLY A 24 20.36 9.77 -11.11
N LEU A 25 19.46 10.10 -10.18
CA LEU A 25 18.21 9.37 -10.00
C LEU A 25 17.30 9.48 -11.23
N ALA A 26 17.21 10.65 -11.86
CA ALA A 26 16.41 10.81 -13.07
C ALA A 26 16.94 9.95 -14.22
N VAL A 27 18.25 9.95 -14.45
CA VAL A 27 18.89 9.14 -15.50
C VAL A 27 18.66 7.64 -15.28
N LEU A 28 18.73 7.16 -14.04
CA LEU A 28 18.48 5.76 -13.74
C LEU A 28 16.99 5.39 -13.86
N TYR A 29 16.08 6.17 -13.25
CA TYR A 29 14.70 5.72 -13.04
C TYR A 29 13.69 6.29 -14.02
N VAL A 30 13.98 7.35 -14.78
CA VAL A 30 13.02 7.85 -15.79
C VAL A 30 12.69 6.78 -16.85
N PRO A 31 13.66 6.04 -17.41
CA PRO A 31 13.36 4.93 -18.33
C PRO A 31 12.49 3.85 -17.67
N SER A 32 12.86 3.42 -16.45
CA SER A 32 12.11 2.41 -15.68
C SER A 32 10.67 2.84 -15.39
N LEU A 33 10.47 4.11 -15.03
CA LEU A 33 9.15 4.68 -14.78
C LEU A 33 8.32 4.77 -16.06
N TYR A 34 8.94 5.10 -17.19
CA TYR A 34 8.27 5.08 -18.48
C TYR A 34 7.79 3.67 -18.83
N ASP A 35 8.68 2.67 -18.73
CA ASP A 35 8.36 1.26 -18.99
C ASP A 35 7.20 0.78 -18.09
N LEU A 36 7.21 1.15 -16.80
CA LEU A 36 6.14 0.82 -15.87
C LEU A 36 4.82 1.48 -16.23
N LEU A 37 4.82 2.79 -16.51
CA LEU A 37 3.62 3.56 -16.83
C LEU A 37 2.97 3.09 -18.14
N THR A 38 3.77 2.70 -19.13
CA THR A 38 3.26 2.16 -20.41
C THR A 38 3.01 0.67 -20.41
N GLY A 39 3.48 -0.05 -19.38
CA GLY A 39 3.38 -1.50 -19.26
C GLY A 39 2.55 -1.91 -18.06
N ILE A 40 3.21 -2.41 -17.02
CA ILE A 40 2.57 -3.13 -15.91
C ILE A 40 1.62 -2.24 -15.10
N TRP A 41 1.93 -0.96 -14.89
CA TRP A 41 1.01 -0.06 -14.16
C TRP A 41 -0.24 0.33 -14.95
N ALA A 42 -0.29 0.04 -16.25
CA ALA A 42 -1.51 0.18 -17.05
C ALA A 42 -2.40 -1.07 -16.97
N SER A 43 -1.94 -2.18 -16.37
CA SER A 43 -2.78 -3.36 -16.13
C SER A 43 -3.67 -3.18 -14.92
N ASP A 44 -4.83 -3.83 -14.93
CA ASP A 44 -5.79 -3.80 -13.82
C ASP A 44 -5.22 -4.38 -12.50
N GLU A 45 -4.17 -5.20 -12.60
CA GLU A 45 -3.50 -5.79 -11.44
C GLU A 45 -2.67 -4.75 -10.69
N GLN A 46 -1.89 -3.91 -11.38
CA GLN A 46 -0.85 -3.08 -10.77
C GLN A 46 -1.11 -1.56 -10.88
N MET A 47 -2.36 -1.17 -11.19
CA MET A 47 -2.81 0.24 -11.34
C MET A 47 -2.56 1.12 -10.10
N HIS A 48 -2.29 0.53 -8.93
CA HIS A 48 -2.00 1.25 -7.71
C HIS A 48 -0.56 1.77 -7.59
N GLY A 49 0.37 1.22 -8.38
CA GLY A 49 1.78 1.62 -8.35
C GLY A 49 2.01 3.13 -8.52
N PRO A 50 1.41 3.79 -9.54
CA PRO A 50 1.52 5.24 -9.72
C PRO A 50 0.97 6.04 -8.53
N ILE A 51 -0.13 5.59 -7.94
CA ILE A 51 -0.76 6.24 -6.78
C ILE A 51 0.17 6.14 -5.57
N VAL A 52 0.71 4.96 -5.30
CA VAL A 52 1.67 4.72 -4.20
C VAL A 52 2.94 5.53 -4.40
N LEU A 53 3.46 5.61 -5.63
CA LEU A 53 4.61 6.46 -5.96
C LEU A 53 4.29 7.94 -5.67
N GLY A 54 3.16 8.45 -6.15
CA GLY A 54 2.74 9.83 -5.94
C GLY A 54 2.61 10.19 -4.45
N ILE A 55 1.99 9.30 -3.66
CA ILE A 55 1.87 9.46 -2.20
C ILE A 55 3.25 9.39 -1.54
N SER A 56 4.11 8.47 -1.95
CA SER A 56 5.48 8.34 -1.42
C SER A 56 6.30 9.61 -1.64
N VAL A 57 6.26 10.17 -2.86
CA VAL A 57 6.92 11.44 -3.19
C VAL A 57 6.35 12.58 -2.36
N TRP A 58 5.03 12.65 -2.23
CA TRP A 58 4.39 13.65 -1.39
C TRP A 58 4.75 13.51 0.09
N LEU A 59 4.84 12.30 0.64
CA LEU A 59 5.28 12.05 2.01
C LEU A 59 6.75 12.47 2.22
N LEU A 60 7.63 12.16 1.27
CA LEU A 60 9.03 12.61 1.30
C LEU A 60 9.11 14.15 1.35
N TYR A 61 8.33 14.82 0.50
CA TYR A 61 8.26 16.28 0.47
C TYR A 61 7.66 16.88 1.75
N ARG A 62 6.55 16.31 2.25
CA ARG A 62 5.88 16.75 3.47
C ARG A 62 6.80 16.63 4.70
N ASN A 63 7.55 15.53 4.80
CA ASN A 63 8.46 15.28 5.91
C ASN A 63 9.82 15.97 5.74
N TRP A 64 10.06 16.65 4.60
CA TRP A 64 11.34 17.27 4.25
C TRP A 64 11.81 18.27 5.31
N GLY A 65 10.94 19.15 5.79
CA GLY A 65 11.29 20.13 6.84
C GLY A 65 11.69 19.46 8.16
N ALA A 66 10.95 18.43 8.59
CA ALA A 66 11.27 17.67 9.80
C ALA A 66 12.58 16.88 9.64
N MET A 67 12.84 16.35 8.44
CA MET A 67 14.09 15.67 8.11
C MET A 67 15.28 16.62 8.17
N GLN A 68 15.18 17.82 7.59
CA GLN A 68 16.25 18.83 7.64
C GLN A 68 16.55 19.24 9.09
N LEU A 69 15.52 19.50 9.90
CA LEU A 69 15.69 19.80 11.32
C LEU A 69 16.37 18.65 12.08
N ALA A 70 15.98 17.41 11.80
CA ALA A 70 16.57 16.22 12.43
C ALA A 70 18.02 15.94 11.99
N ALA A 71 18.42 16.45 10.83
CA ALA A 71 19.77 16.34 10.27
C ALA A 71 20.73 17.42 10.82
N GLN A 72 20.23 18.52 11.39
CA GLN A 72 21.08 19.57 11.94
C GLN A 72 21.95 19.03 13.09
N GLY A 73 23.27 19.20 12.98
CA GLY A 73 24.24 18.73 13.97
C GLY A 73 24.51 17.22 13.98
N GLN A 74 23.98 16.47 13.01
CA GLN A 74 24.30 15.05 12.84
C GLN A 74 25.60 14.84 12.07
N LYS A 75 26.34 13.80 12.45
CA LYS A 75 27.44 13.29 11.62
C LYS A 75 26.85 12.40 10.52
N THR A 76 27.34 12.56 9.30
CA THR A 76 27.05 11.65 8.20
C THR A 76 27.54 10.24 8.54
N SER A 77 26.85 9.22 8.04
CA SER A 77 27.21 7.82 8.34
C SER A 77 27.87 7.18 7.13
N ALA A 78 29.12 6.72 7.29
CA ALA A 78 29.84 5.98 6.26
C ALA A 78 29.16 4.65 5.90
N TRP A 79 28.28 4.12 6.77
CA TRP A 79 27.42 2.97 6.47
C TRP A 79 26.45 3.20 5.31
N GLY A 80 26.26 4.45 4.88
CA GLY A 80 25.51 4.74 3.67
C GLY A 80 26.17 4.22 2.39
N TRP A 81 27.51 4.06 2.35
CA TRP A 81 28.22 3.56 1.17
C TRP A 81 27.90 2.11 0.82
N PRO A 82 28.01 1.14 1.75
CA PRO A 82 27.58 -0.23 1.47
C PRO A 82 26.14 -0.32 0.98
N ILE A 83 25.22 0.43 1.60
CA ILE A 83 23.80 0.42 1.24
C ILE A 83 23.58 1.03 -0.15
N PHE A 84 24.26 2.13 -0.46
CA PHE A 84 24.21 2.77 -1.77
C PHE A 84 24.74 1.84 -2.87
N VAL A 85 25.87 1.17 -2.62
CA VAL A 85 26.45 0.21 -3.57
C VAL A 85 25.52 -0.98 -3.78
N ILE A 86 24.91 -1.52 -2.73
CA ILE A 86 23.91 -2.59 -2.84
C ILE A 86 22.72 -2.13 -3.68
N GLY A 87 22.20 -0.92 -3.44
CA GLY A 87 21.13 -0.35 -4.27
C GLY A 87 21.52 -0.26 -5.74
N LEU A 88 22.74 0.22 -6.04
CA LEU A 88 23.21 0.32 -7.42
C LEU A 88 23.39 -1.05 -8.09
N LEU A 89 23.90 -2.04 -7.34
CA LEU A 89 24.03 -3.41 -7.82
C LEU A 89 22.66 -4.05 -8.07
N LEU A 90 21.69 -3.83 -7.18
CA LEU A 90 20.31 -4.29 -7.37
C LEU A 90 19.68 -3.67 -8.62
N TYR A 91 19.90 -2.38 -8.85
CA TYR A 91 19.44 -1.70 -10.07
C TYR A 91 20.07 -2.34 -11.32
N ALA A 92 21.40 -2.48 -11.34
CA ALA A 92 22.13 -3.02 -12.48
C ALA A 92 21.76 -4.48 -12.77
N LEU A 93 21.64 -5.31 -11.73
CA LEU A 93 21.17 -6.70 -11.87
C LEU A 93 19.71 -6.75 -12.31
N GLY A 94 18.85 -5.93 -11.70
CA GLY A 94 17.44 -5.83 -12.05
C GLY A 94 17.24 -5.48 -13.52
N ARG A 95 17.87 -4.40 -13.99
CA ARG A 95 17.75 -3.94 -15.37
C ARG A 95 18.42 -4.89 -16.37
N SER A 96 19.56 -5.50 -16.03
CA SER A 96 20.26 -6.40 -16.95
C SER A 96 19.63 -7.79 -17.06
N GLN A 97 18.98 -8.27 -16.01
CA GLN A 97 18.31 -9.58 -15.97
C GLN A 97 16.79 -9.48 -16.14
N ASP A 98 16.26 -8.29 -16.40
CA ASP A 98 14.82 -8.00 -16.52
C ASP A 98 14.01 -8.40 -15.26
N ILE A 99 14.62 -8.20 -14.08
CA ILE A 99 14.02 -8.46 -12.77
C ILE A 99 13.49 -7.13 -12.21
N LEU A 100 12.26 -6.80 -12.58
CA LEU A 100 11.55 -5.58 -12.17
C LEU A 100 11.54 -5.34 -10.64
N MET A 101 11.42 -6.40 -9.85
CA MET A 101 11.47 -6.31 -8.38
C MET A 101 12.79 -5.70 -7.89
N PHE A 102 13.92 -6.09 -8.49
CA PHE A 102 15.24 -5.58 -8.11
C PHE A 102 15.46 -4.19 -8.69
N GLU A 103 15.01 -3.95 -9.94
CA GLU A 103 15.10 -2.65 -10.59
C GLU A 103 14.34 -1.58 -9.78
N ILE A 104 13.07 -1.81 -9.45
CA ILE A 104 12.24 -0.82 -8.75
C ILE A 104 12.55 -0.81 -7.27
N GLY A 105 12.76 -1.99 -6.65
CA GLY A 105 13.12 -2.09 -5.24
C GLY A 105 14.44 -1.40 -4.90
N SER A 106 15.37 -1.31 -5.88
CA SER A 106 16.65 -0.63 -5.69
C SER A 106 16.53 0.87 -5.36
N VAL A 107 15.45 1.54 -5.76
CA VAL A 107 15.24 2.97 -5.47
C VAL A 107 15.19 3.23 -3.97
N ILE A 108 14.57 2.32 -3.22
CA ILE A 108 14.43 2.42 -1.76
C ILE A 108 15.82 2.38 -1.12
N TRP A 109 16.65 1.42 -1.54
CA TRP A 109 18.01 1.26 -1.04
C TRP A 109 18.92 2.44 -1.42
N LEU A 110 18.82 2.94 -2.64
CA LEU A 110 19.55 4.14 -3.05
C LEU A 110 19.15 5.36 -2.24
N LEU A 111 17.85 5.59 -2.02
CA LEU A 111 17.37 6.71 -1.20
C LEU A 111 17.82 6.58 0.26
N VAL A 112 17.82 5.37 0.83
CA VAL A 112 18.36 5.11 2.18
C VAL A 112 19.86 5.44 2.23
N GLY A 113 20.64 4.97 1.24
CA GLY A 113 22.08 5.24 1.15
C GLY A 113 22.38 6.73 1.02
N ILE A 114 21.70 7.42 0.11
CA ILE A 114 21.82 8.87 -0.10
C ILE A 114 21.45 9.64 1.18
N ALA A 115 20.38 9.25 1.87
CA ALA A 115 19.96 9.88 3.12
C ALA A 115 21.01 9.70 4.23
N LEU A 116 21.60 8.51 4.37
CA LEU A 116 22.64 8.25 5.37
C LEU A 116 23.95 8.98 5.08
N LEU A 117 24.35 9.07 3.80
CA LEU A 117 25.56 9.76 3.37
C LEU A 117 25.47 11.28 3.51
N ASN A 118 24.29 11.87 3.27
CA ASN A 118 24.14 13.33 3.26
C ASN A 118 23.51 13.91 4.53
N LEU A 119 22.62 13.18 5.19
CA LEU A 119 21.79 13.70 6.29
C LEU A 119 21.87 12.88 7.58
N GLY A 120 22.44 11.68 7.54
CA GLY A 120 22.62 10.80 8.70
C GLY A 120 21.37 10.01 9.12
N SER A 121 21.48 9.26 10.22
CA SER A 121 20.48 8.25 10.62
C SER A 121 19.18 8.83 11.19
N LYS A 122 19.22 10.02 11.82
CA LYS A 122 17.99 10.69 12.30
C LYS A 122 17.13 11.22 11.16
N ALA A 123 17.74 11.68 10.08
CA ALA A 123 17.02 12.06 8.87
C ALA A 123 16.30 10.86 8.24
N LEU A 124 16.98 9.71 8.20
CA LEU A 124 16.37 8.46 7.74
C LEU A 124 15.15 8.07 8.61
N LYS A 125 15.26 8.20 9.94
CA LYS A 125 14.12 7.94 10.85
C LYS A 125 12.94 8.89 10.59
N ALA A 126 13.20 10.14 10.22
CA ALA A 126 12.15 11.09 9.85
C ALA A 126 11.41 10.68 8.55
N GLN A 127 12.09 9.98 7.64
CA GLN A 127 11.55 9.53 6.35
C GLN A 127 11.17 8.04 6.30
N TRP A 128 11.35 7.30 7.39
CA TRP A 128 11.20 5.84 7.40
C TRP A 128 9.85 5.38 6.84
N PHE A 129 8.76 6.08 7.19
CA PHE A 129 7.43 5.70 6.74
C PHE A 129 7.26 5.92 5.24
N ALA A 130 7.81 7.00 4.67
CA ALA A 130 7.75 7.24 3.23
C ALA A 130 8.54 6.16 2.46
N LEU A 131 9.71 5.79 2.95
CA LEU A 131 10.55 4.74 2.37
C LEU A 131 9.92 3.34 2.53
N PHE A 132 9.29 3.07 3.67
CA PHE A 132 8.52 1.85 3.88
C PHE A 132 7.29 1.80 2.94
N PHE A 133 6.60 2.92 2.77
CA PHE A 133 5.42 3.01 1.90
C PHE A 133 5.78 2.75 0.43
N MET A 134 6.98 3.13 -0.01
CA MET A 134 7.51 2.77 -1.33
C MET A 134 7.65 1.26 -1.57
N LEU A 135 7.65 0.42 -0.53
CA LEU A 135 7.66 -1.03 -0.74
C LEU A 135 6.38 -1.51 -1.45
N PHE A 136 5.26 -0.83 -1.23
CA PHE A 136 3.97 -1.17 -1.84
C PHE A 136 3.88 -0.84 -3.34
N MET A 137 4.85 -0.11 -3.92
CA MET A 137 4.91 0.09 -5.37
C MET A 137 5.85 -0.90 -6.08
N VAL A 138 6.63 -1.70 -5.35
CA VAL A 138 7.56 -2.66 -5.94
C VAL A 138 6.75 -3.86 -6.46
N PRO A 139 6.78 -4.14 -7.78
CA PRO A 139 6.08 -5.30 -8.32
C PRO A 139 6.76 -6.56 -7.80
N LEU A 140 6.02 -7.34 -7.02
CA LEU A 140 6.48 -8.63 -6.50
C LEU A 140 6.34 -9.69 -7.62
N PRO A 141 7.24 -10.69 -7.70
CA PRO A 141 7.09 -11.82 -8.61
C PRO A 141 5.75 -12.52 -8.38
N GLY A 142 5.08 -12.91 -9.47
CA GLY A 142 3.76 -13.58 -9.40
C GLY A 142 3.76 -14.77 -8.44
N ALA A 143 4.81 -15.59 -8.45
CA ALA A 143 4.94 -16.73 -7.53
C ALA A 143 4.94 -16.34 -6.04
N VAL A 144 5.54 -15.20 -5.68
CA VAL A 144 5.55 -14.70 -4.30
C VAL A 144 4.18 -14.16 -3.93
N VAL A 145 3.57 -13.40 -4.83
CA VAL A 145 2.19 -12.90 -4.65
C VAL A 145 1.24 -14.07 -4.46
N ASP A 146 1.28 -15.07 -5.32
CA ASP A 146 0.43 -16.25 -5.23
C ASP A 146 0.69 -17.05 -3.96
N ALA A 147 1.95 -17.26 -3.55
CA ALA A 147 2.26 -17.96 -2.31
C ALA A 147 1.66 -17.29 -1.06
N VAL A 148 1.71 -15.95 -0.99
CA VAL A 148 1.15 -15.19 0.14
C VAL A 148 -0.37 -15.13 0.06
N THR A 149 -0.92 -15.03 -1.15
CA THR A 149 -2.33 -14.71 -1.34
C THR A 149 -3.24 -15.92 -1.50
N MET A 150 -2.71 -17.05 -1.96
CA MET A 150 -3.48 -18.28 -2.18
C MET A 150 -4.21 -18.76 -0.93
N PRO A 151 -3.61 -18.77 0.29
CA PRO A 151 -4.33 -19.10 1.51
C PRO A 151 -5.54 -18.17 1.76
N MET A 152 -5.39 -16.87 1.47
CA MET A 152 -6.48 -15.91 1.59
C MET A 152 -7.57 -16.16 0.54
N LYS A 153 -7.20 -16.43 -0.72
CA LYS A 153 -8.17 -16.78 -1.80
C LYS A 153 -9.00 -18.00 -1.42
N MET A 154 -8.35 -19.03 -0.87
CA MET A 154 -9.01 -20.24 -0.38
C MET A 154 -9.96 -19.95 0.79
N ALA A 155 -9.51 -19.17 1.77
CA ALA A 155 -10.34 -18.81 2.92
C ALA A 155 -11.56 -17.97 2.52
N VAL A 156 -11.39 -16.98 1.63
CA VAL A 156 -12.49 -16.16 1.12
C VAL A 156 -13.51 -17.03 0.38
N SER A 157 -13.04 -17.92 -0.50
CA SER A 157 -13.90 -18.83 -1.27
C SER A 157 -14.68 -19.76 -0.35
N PHE A 158 -14.03 -20.31 0.68
CA PHE A 158 -14.66 -21.17 1.68
C PHE A 158 -15.76 -20.43 2.45
N VAL A 159 -15.48 -19.23 2.95
CA VAL A 159 -16.45 -18.44 3.71
C VAL A 159 -17.64 -18.03 2.82
N ALA A 160 -17.37 -17.56 1.60
CA ALA A 160 -18.41 -17.15 0.65
C ALA A 160 -19.35 -18.31 0.29
N GLU A 161 -18.80 -19.49 -0.02
CA GLU A 161 -19.54 -20.71 -0.28
C GLU A 161 -20.44 -21.08 0.91
N ASN A 162 -19.87 -21.17 2.11
CA ASN A 162 -20.63 -21.56 3.30
C ASN A 162 -21.80 -20.60 3.54
N ILE A 163 -21.56 -19.30 3.51
CA ILE A 163 -22.63 -18.32 3.75
C ILE A 163 -23.74 -18.46 2.69
N LEU A 164 -23.38 -18.53 1.40
CA LEU A 164 -24.38 -18.63 0.33
C LEU A 164 -25.13 -19.96 0.36
N TYR A 165 -24.46 -21.06 0.71
CA TYR A 165 -25.08 -22.37 0.89
C TYR A 165 -26.11 -22.34 2.03
N TRP A 166 -25.76 -21.77 3.18
CA TRP A 166 -26.67 -21.62 4.32
C TRP A 166 -27.89 -20.74 4.02
N VAL A 167 -27.74 -19.76 3.11
CA VAL A 167 -28.84 -18.91 2.62
C VAL A 167 -29.73 -19.63 1.59
N GLY A 168 -29.33 -20.82 1.12
CA GLY A 168 -30.13 -21.66 0.22
C GLY A 168 -29.78 -21.53 -1.27
N TYR A 169 -28.62 -20.94 -1.62
CA TYR A 169 -28.17 -20.87 -3.00
C TYR A 169 -27.51 -22.18 -3.46
N PRO A 170 -27.71 -22.60 -4.72
CA PRO A 170 -27.11 -23.82 -5.28
C PRO A 170 -25.64 -23.57 -5.64
N ILE A 171 -24.79 -23.48 -4.60
CA ILE A 171 -23.36 -23.21 -4.72
C ILE A 171 -22.52 -24.42 -4.33
N SER A 172 -21.41 -24.62 -5.04
CA SER A 172 -20.36 -25.57 -4.69
C SER A 172 -18.98 -24.95 -4.94
N ARG A 173 -17.93 -25.53 -4.36
CA ARG A 173 -16.56 -25.00 -4.45
C ARG A 173 -15.57 -26.11 -4.77
N THR A 174 -14.67 -25.83 -5.72
CA THR A 174 -13.48 -26.65 -5.99
C THR A 174 -12.25 -25.76 -5.94
N GLY A 175 -11.48 -25.84 -4.85
CA GLY A 175 -10.36 -24.93 -4.62
C GLY A 175 -10.83 -23.47 -4.46
N VAL A 176 -10.38 -22.62 -5.38
CA VAL A 176 -10.76 -21.19 -5.51
C VAL A 176 -11.84 -20.95 -6.57
N THR A 177 -12.39 -22.00 -7.17
CA THR A 177 -13.49 -21.88 -8.15
C THR A 177 -14.82 -22.10 -7.43
N LEU A 178 -15.72 -21.12 -7.53
CA LEU A 178 -17.09 -21.20 -7.04
C LEU A 178 -18.01 -21.51 -8.22
N GLN A 179 -18.81 -22.56 -8.10
CA GLN A 179 -19.83 -22.91 -9.08
C GLN A 179 -21.21 -22.59 -8.49
N ILE A 180 -22.00 -21.76 -9.17
CA ILE A 180 -23.36 -21.42 -8.75
C ILE A 180 -24.34 -21.69 -9.90
N GLY A 181 -25.23 -22.67 -9.73
CA GLY A 181 -26.06 -23.18 -10.82
C GLY A 181 -25.21 -23.64 -12.02
N GLN A 182 -25.40 -23.01 -13.19
CA GLN A 182 -24.60 -23.29 -14.40
C GLN A 182 -23.33 -22.45 -14.55
N TYR A 183 -23.11 -21.46 -13.67
CA TYR A 183 -22.00 -20.52 -13.80
C TYR A 183 -20.80 -20.95 -12.97
N MET A 184 -19.60 -20.70 -13.48
CA MET A 184 -18.33 -20.93 -12.78
C MET A 184 -17.60 -19.60 -12.63
N LEU A 185 -17.26 -19.26 -11.39
CA LEU A 185 -16.59 -18.04 -11.00
C LEU A 185 -15.23 -18.40 -10.42
N LEU A 186 -14.17 -18.04 -11.12
CA LEU A 186 -12.83 -18.16 -10.60
C LEU A 186 -12.58 -16.96 -9.67
N VAL A 187 -12.31 -17.24 -8.39
CA VAL A 187 -11.97 -16.18 -7.43
C VAL A 187 -10.66 -15.48 -7.83
N ALA A 188 -9.82 -16.06 -8.69
CA ALA A 188 -8.68 -15.37 -9.27
C ALA A 188 -9.07 -14.20 -10.20
N ASP A 189 -10.04 -14.38 -11.12
CA ASP A 189 -10.49 -13.33 -12.05
C ASP A 189 -11.44 -12.34 -11.35
N ALA A 190 -12.32 -12.85 -10.50
CA ALA A 190 -13.19 -12.05 -9.64
C ALA A 190 -12.41 -11.23 -8.60
N CYS A 191 -11.20 -11.68 -8.24
CA CYS A 191 -10.24 -10.97 -7.41
C CYS A 191 -9.00 -10.54 -8.20
N ALA A 192 -9.08 -10.17 -9.49
CA ALA A 192 -7.99 -9.37 -10.10
C ALA A 192 -7.66 -8.14 -9.23
N GLY A 193 -8.65 -7.67 -8.48
CA GLY A 193 -8.48 -6.78 -7.33
C GLY A 193 -7.89 -7.43 -6.06
N LEU A 194 -7.03 -8.44 -6.07
CA LEU A 194 -6.38 -8.90 -4.84
C LEU A 194 -5.24 -7.97 -4.41
N HIS A 195 -4.74 -7.18 -5.36
CA HIS A 195 -4.09 -5.91 -5.11
C HIS A 195 -4.97 -4.91 -4.33
N THR A 196 -6.31 -5.06 -4.30
CA THR A 196 -7.14 -4.27 -3.39
C THR A 196 -6.82 -4.54 -1.92
N LEU A 197 -6.38 -5.76 -1.55
CA LEU A 197 -5.99 -6.03 -0.16
C LEU A 197 -4.72 -5.27 0.21
N LEU A 198 -3.68 -5.38 -0.63
CA LEU A 198 -2.40 -4.67 -0.43
C LEU A 198 -2.57 -3.15 -0.51
N THR A 199 -3.48 -2.65 -1.35
CA THR A 199 -3.75 -1.21 -1.48
C THR A 199 -4.67 -0.69 -0.40
N LEU A 200 -5.64 -1.47 0.09
CA LEU A 200 -6.42 -1.13 1.29
C LEU A 200 -5.52 -1.16 2.52
N GLU A 201 -4.56 -2.09 2.59
CA GLU A 201 -3.57 -2.13 3.65
C GLU A 201 -2.63 -0.92 3.58
N ALA A 202 -2.10 -0.61 2.39
CA ALA A 202 -1.33 0.60 2.16
C ALA A 202 -2.14 1.85 2.54
N LEU A 203 -3.38 1.97 2.08
CA LEU A 203 -4.25 3.11 2.37
C LEU A 203 -4.59 3.20 3.86
N GLY A 204 -4.81 2.07 4.53
CA GLY A 204 -5.05 2.00 5.97
C GLY A 204 -3.81 2.42 6.78
N LEU A 205 -2.62 1.96 6.39
CA LEU A 205 -1.35 2.39 6.99
C LEU A 205 -1.06 3.87 6.74
N LEU A 206 -1.38 4.37 5.54
CA LEU A 206 -1.30 5.79 5.21
C LEU A 206 -2.26 6.61 6.07
N TYR A 207 -3.51 6.18 6.21
CA TYR A 207 -4.49 6.82 7.08
C TYR A 207 -3.99 6.90 8.53
N LEU A 208 -3.45 5.80 9.07
CA LEU A 208 -2.85 5.77 10.41
C LEU A 208 -1.66 6.73 10.56
N ASN A 209 -0.83 6.84 9.52
CA ASN A 209 0.30 7.77 9.52
C ASN A 209 -0.13 9.24 9.42
N LEU A 210 -1.18 9.53 8.66
CA LEU A 210 -1.69 10.89 8.47
C LEU A 210 -2.48 11.37 9.67
N VAL A 211 -3.31 10.51 10.24
CA VAL A 211 -4.20 10.81 11.38
C VAL A 211 -3.50 10.53 12.70
N ARG A 212 -2.18 10.80 12.79
CA ARG A 212 -1.37 10.70 14.02
C ARG A 212 -2.15 11.24 15.22
N ARG A 213 -2.71 10.33 16.02
CA ARG A 213 -3.30 10.63 17.33
C ARG A 213 -2.51 9.84 18.37
N ASP A 214 -2.38 10.41 19.56
CA ASP A 214 -1.37 10.06 20.56
C ASP A 214 -1.43 8.62 21.15
N SER A 215 -2.41 7.80 20.78
CA SER A 215 -2.57 6.45 21.33
C SER A 215 -1.93 5.38 20.45
N ALA A 216 -0.74 4.91 20.86
CA ALA A 216 -0.05 3.78 20.22
C ALA A 216 -0.90 2.49 20.22
N VAL A 217 -1.74 2.29 21.26
CA VAL A 217 -2.65 1.14 21.37
C VAL A 217 -3.69 1.15 20.26
N ARG A 218 -4.23 2.32 19.90
CA ARG A 218 -5.20 2.45 18.81
C ARG A 218 -4.58 2.18 17.45
N ASN A 219 -3.39 2.74 17.21
CA ASN A 219 -2.70 2.56 15.93
C ASN A 219 -2.31 1.10 15.69
N ILE A 220 -1.85 0.39 16.73
CA ILE A 220 -1.56 -1.05 16.64
C ILE A 220 -2.85 -1.86 16.48
N GLY A 221 -3.91 -1.53 17.23
CA GLY A 221 -5.21 -2.19 17.12
C GLY A 221 -5.82 -2.05 15.73
N LEU A 222 -5.76 -0.85 15.13
CA LEU A 222 -6.22 -0.60 13.77
C LEU A 222 -5.34 -1.29 12.73
N ALA A 223 -4.01 -1.32 12.90
CA ALA A 223 -3.12 -2.05 12.00
C ALA A 223 -3.44 -3.55 11.98
N ILE A 224 -3.75 -4.14 13.14
CA ILE A 224 -4.20 -5.54 13.23
C ILE A 224 -5.57 -5.71 12.58
N LEU A 225 -6.49 -4.76 12.76
CA LEU A 225 -7.85 -4.82 12.22
C LEU A 225 -7.93 -4.65 10.70
N ILE A 226 -6.94 -4.01 10.07
CA ILE A 226 -6.89 -3.82 8.62
C ILE A 226 -7.00 -5.17 7.90
N VAL A 227 -6.28 -6.20 8.36
CA VAL A 227 -6.28 -7.52 7.72
C VAL A 227 -7.67 -8.18 7.78
N PRO A 228 -8.34 -8.33 8.95
CA PRO A 228 -9.71 -8.81 9.04
C PRO A 228 -10.75 -7.96 8.28
N ILE A 229 -10.63 -6.63 8.31
CA ILE A 229 -11.54 -5.73 7.57
C ILE A 229 -11.42 -6.00 6.07
N SER A 230 -10.18 -6.03 5.57
CA SER A 230 -9.87 -6.26 4.16
C SER A 230 -10.34 -7.65 3.71
N PHE A 231 -10.13 -8.68 4.54
CA PHE A 231 -10.67 -10.02 4.33
C PHE A 231 -12.19 -10.02 4.23
N THR A 232 -12.88 -9.39 5.19
CA THR A 232 -14.35 -9.35 5.25
C THR A 232 -14.94 -8.61 4.04
N ALA A 233 -14.37 -7.45 3.67
CA ALA A 233 -14.77 -6.70 2.49
C ALA A 233 -14.63 -7.55 1.22
N ASN A 234 -13.57 -8.36 1.13
CA ASN A 234 -13.36 -9.25 -0.02
C ASN A 234 -14.36 -10.43 -0.04
N VAL A 235 -14.74 -10.99 1.11
CA VAL A 235 -15.84 -11.99 1.18
C VAL A 235 -17.14 -11.38 0.67
N ILE A 236 -17.49 -10.18 1.13
CA ILE A 236 -18.70 -9.47 0.69
C ILE A 236 -18.66 -9.24 -0.82
N ARG A 237 -17.51 -8.83 -1.38
CA ARG A 237 -17.33 -8.64 -2.82
C ARG A 237 -17.55 -9.94 -3.59
N VAL A 238 -16.91 -11.03 -3.20
CA VAL A 238 -17.04 -12.34 -3.88
C VAL A 238 -18.49 -12.83 -3.83
N MET A 239 -19.14 -12.71 -2.67
CA MET A 239 -20.57 -13.04 -2.55
C MET A 239 -21.44 -12.16 -3.45
N SER A 240 -21.20 -10.85 -3.47
CA SER A 240 -21.97 -9.90 -4.30
C SER A 240 -21.84 -10.24 -5.78
N LEU A 241 -20.62 -10.51 -6.26
CA LEU A 241 -20.37 -10.90 -7.64
C LEU A 241 -21.03 -12.24 -7.99
N THR A 242 -20.99 -13.19 -7.06
CA THR A 242 -21.61 -14.52 -7.20
C THR A 242 -23.13 -14.41 -7.32
N LEU A 243 -23.77 -13.63 -6.46
CA LEU A 243 -25.20 -13.36 -6.49
C LEU A 243 -25.61 -12.61 -7.76
N ILE A 244 -24.80 -11.62 -8.15
CA ILE A 244 -24.98 -10.87 -9.38
C ILE A 244 -24.99 -11.83 -10.59
N THR A 245 -24.00 -12.71 -10.65
CA THR A 245 -23.83 -13.65 -11.76
C THR A 245 -24.99 -14.64 -11.82
N TYR A 246 -25.48 -15.09 -10.67
CA TYR A 246 -26.61 -16.00 -10.59
C TYR A 246 -27.92 -15.38 -11.09
N HIS A 247 -28.22 -14.13 -10.69
CA HIS A 247 -29.51 -13.48 -11.02
C HIS A 247 -29.51 -12.72 -12.35
N TRP A 248 -28.38 -12.15 -12.78
CA TRP A 248 -28.26 -11.34 -14.00
C TRP A 248 -27.40 -11.97 -15.10
N GLY A 249 -26.86 -13.16 -14.86
CA GLY A 249 -26.08 -13.92 -15.84
C GLY A 249 -24.59 -13.53 -15.91
N ASP A 250 -23.80 -14.39 -16.55
CA ASP A 250 -22.34 -14.29 -16.65
C ASP A 250 -21.86 -13.00 -17.34
N ALA A 251 -22.57 -12.56 -18.39
CA ALA A 251 -22.27 -11.32 -19.10
C ALA A 251 -22.40 -10.06 -18.22
N ALA A 252 -23.32 -10.08 -17.25
CA ALA A 252 -23.45 -9.00 -16.28
C ALA A 252 -22.30 -9.02 -15.25
N GLY A 253 -21.84 -10.21 -14.84
CA GLY A 253 -20.71 -10.40 -13.94
C GLY A 253 -19.36 -9.95 -14.52
N GLN A 254 -19.11 -10.15 -15.81
CA GLN A 254 -17.80 -9.90 -16.43
C GLN A 254 -17.60 -8.48 -17.01
N GLY A 255 -18.62 -7.83 -17.58
CA GLY A 255 -18.43 -6.59 -18.36
C GLY A 255 -18.80 -5.27 -17.66
N PHE A 256 -19.90 -5.22 -16.90
CA PHE A 256 -20.46 -3.97 -16.36
C PHE A 256 -20.41 -3.90 -14.83
N LEU A 257 -20.43 -5.05 -14.16
CA LEU A 257 -20.48 -5.10 -12.69
C LEU A 257 -19.10 -5.20 -12.03
N HIS A 258 -18.00 -5.25 -12.80
CA HIS A 258 -16.64 -5.18 -12.25
C HIS A 258 -16.35 -3.80 -11.61
N GLY A 259 -16.79 -2.71 -12.25
CA GLY A 259 -16.72 -1.35 -11.69
C GLY A 259 -17.65 -1.15 -10.48
N PHE A 260 -18.85 -1.75 -10.53
CA PHE A 260 -19.79 -1.73 -9.39
C PHE A 260 -19.28 -2.54 -8.20
N ALA A 261 -18.68 -3.71 -8.43
CA ALA A 261 -18.07 -4.53 -7.39
C ALA A 261 -16.89 -3.82 -6.71
N GLY A 262 -16.11 -3.04 -7.46
CA GLY A 262 -15.10 -2.13 -6.89
C GLY A 262 -15.70 -1.08 -5.97
N MET A 263 -16.84 -0.50 -6.35
CA MET A 263 -17.57 0.47 -5.51
C MET A 263 -18.15 -0.18 -4.25
N VAL A 264 -18.70 -1.38 -4.34
CA VAL A 264 -19.18 -2.17 -3.18
C VAL A 264 -18.02 -2.48 -2.22
N LEU A 265 -16.86 -2.88 -2.74
CA LEU A 265 -15.66 -3.11 -1.93
C LEU A 265 -15.20 -1.82 -1.22
N PHE A 266 -15.16 -0.69 -1.92
CA PHE A 266 -14.74 0.58 -1.34
C PHE A 266 -15.73 1.09 -0.28
N ILE A 267 -17.03 1.05 -0.55
CA ILE A 267 -18.07 1.48 0.39
C ILE A 267 -18.10 0.56 1.62
N SER A 268 -18.03 -0.76 1.44
CA SER A 268 -18.02 -1.71 2.56
C SER A 268 -16.76 -1.56 3.42
N ALA A 269 -15.58 -1.40 2.82
CA ALA A 269 -14.34 -1.13 3.54
C ALA A 269 -14.43 0.18 4.33
N LEU A 270 -14.93 1.26 3.72
CA LEU A 270 -15.09 2.56 4.39
C LEU A 270 -16.07 2.48 5.57
N LEU A 271 -17.23 1.83 5.39
CA LEU A 271 -18.22 1.65 6.45
C LEU A 271 -17.67 0.79 7.60
N LEU A 272 -16.90 -0.25 7.31
CA LEU A 272 -16.25 -1.07 8.34
C LEU A 272 -15.20 -0.25 9.10
N ILE A 273 -14.35 0.51 8.41
CA ILE A 273 -13.35 1.37 9.05
C ILE A 273 -14.02 2.41 9.96
N ILE A 274 -15.06 3.10 9.48
CA ILE A 274 -15.80 4.09 10.27
C ILE A 274 -16.51 3.42 11.45
N GLY A 275 -17.17 2.28 11.22
CA GLY A 275 -17.87 1.53 12.26
C GLY A 275 -16.91 1.09 13.37
N PHE A 276 -15.77 0.51 13.02
CA PHE A 276 -14.76 0.11 13.99
C PHE A 276 -14.11 1.30 14.70
N ASP A 277 -13.81 2.39 14.00
CA ASP A 277 -13.29 3.62 14.63
C ASP A 277 -14.32 4.17 15.64
N THR A 278 -15.61 4.14 15.32
CA THR A 278 -16.68 4.60 16.22
C THR A 278 -16.81 3.69 17.45
N VAL A 279 -16.74 2.37 17.28
CA VAL A 279 -16.76 1.40 18.40
C VAL A 279 -15.54 1.57 19.30
N LEU A 280 -14.36 1.75 18.70
CA LEU A 280 -13.11 1.92 19.42
C LEU A 280 -13.09 3.25 20.18
N GLN A 281 -13.62 4.32 19.60
CA GLN A 281 -13.87 5.60 20.28
C GLN A 281 -14.85 5.46 21.44
N GLY A 282 -15.95 4.72 21.24
CA GLY A 282 -16.92 4.42 22.29
C GLY A 282 -16.29 3.66 23.46
N PHE A 283 -15.43 2.68 23.16
CA PHE A 283 -14.70 1.91 24.16
C PHE A 283 -13.63 2.75 24.90
N GLU A 284 -12.89 3.61 24.19
CA GLU A 284 -11.95 4.54 24.81
C GLU A 284 -12.65 5.58 25.69
N ALA A 285 -13.80 6.11 25.26
CA ALA A 285 -14.62 7.03 26.05
C ALA A 285 -15.19 6.34 27.30
N TYR A 286 -15.67 5.10 27.16
CA TYR A 286 -16.12 4.27 28.28
C TYR A 286 -14.99 3.98 29.27
N ARG A 287 -13.79 3.63 28.77
CA ARG A 287 -12.61 3.35 29.60
C ARG A 287 -12.08 4.59 30.32
N ARG A 288 -12.15 5.78 29.70
CA ARG A 288 -11.81 7.06 30.36
C ARG A 288 -12.81 7.40 31.47
N ARG A 289 -14.12 7.21 31.23
CA ARG A 289 -15.16 7.34 32.26
C ARG A 289 -14.97 6.35 33.41
N ALA A 290 -14.65 5.08 33.11
CA ALA A 290 -14.43 4.04 34.12
C ALA A 290 -13.15 4.24 34.95
N LYS A 291 -12.15 4.98 34.44
CA LYS A 291 -10.92 5.31 35.18
C LYS A 291 -10.99 6.60 35.99
N GLY A 292 -12.13 7.30 36.03
CA GLY A 292 -12.34 8.44 36.92
C GLY A 292 -11.43 9.65 36.67
N VAL A 293 -10.82 9.78 35.48
CA VAL A 293 -10.08 10.99 35.13
C VAL A 293 -11.08 11.95 34.50
N ASN A 294 -11.68 12.80 35.34
CA ASN A 294 -12.35 14.01 34.88
C ASN A 294 -11.29 14.95 34.27
N ALA A 295 -11.72 15.57 33.16
CA ALA A 295 -11.05 16.54 32.29
C ALA A 295 -9.86 17.31 32.86
#